data_AF-A0A957BSK3-F1
#
_entry.id   AF-A0A957BSK3-F1
#
_cell.length_a   1.000
_cell.length_b   1.000
_cell.length_c   1.000
_cell.angle_alpha   90.00
_cell.angle_beta   90.00
_cell.angle_gamma   90.00
#
_symmetry.space_group_name_H-M   'P 1'
#
loop_
_entity.id
_entity.type
_entity.pdbx_description
1 polymer ?
#
loop_
_entity_poly.entity_id
_entity_poly.type
_entity_poly.pdbx_seq_one_letter_code
_entity_poly.pdbx_strand_id
1 'polypeptide(L)'
;MANEPGRGFHLSEDWLATLVGLAIVAVIGFGLLGPGAQSVKLSAAPGESAEATAPVMSGWKTSATLDGEALALPADMPTQFENQTVYALTCADGAISASATQDLTVSYPPDGAPVVLDNQCAGDVVVTFATDPILRWAPFGLFTR
;
A
#
# COMPACT_ATOMS: atom_id res chain seq x y z
N MET A 1 2.07 -45.05 39.27
CA MET A 1 0.66 -44.74 39.03
C MET A 1 0.55 -43.22 39.00
N ALA A 2 0.18 -42.66 37.83
CA ALA A 2 -0.33 -41.29 37.61
C ALA A 2 0.63 -40.12 37.94
N ASN A 3 0.68 -38.98 37.25
CA ASN A 3 -0.03 -38.42 36.09
C ASN A 3 0.86 -37.25 35.62
N GLU A 4 1.11 -37.09 34.33
CA GLU A 4 1.63 -35.83 33.79
C GLU A 4 0.46 -34.84 33.64
N PRO A 5 0.72 -33.54 33.84
CA PRO A 5 0.09 -32.55 32.97
C PRO A 5 1.18 -31.79 32.20
N GLY A 6 1.02 -31.82 30.88
CA GLY A 6 1.89 -31.16 29.93
C GLY A 6 2.17 -29.71 30.32
N ARG A 7 3.45 -29.37 30.35
CA ARG A 7 3.94 -28.00 30.40
C ARG A 7 3.62 -27.38 29.04
N GLY A 8 2.39 -26.90 28.91
CA GLY A 8 1.99 -26.07 27.78
C GLY A 8 2.91 -24.85 27.76
N PHE A 9 3.74 -24.77 26.73
CA PHE A 9 4.41 -23.52 26.41
C PHE A 9 3.31 -22.55 25.95
N HIS A 10 2.78 -21.78 26.90
CA HIS A 10 2.11 -20.51 26.60
C HIS A 10 3.20 -19.60 26.04
N LEU A 11 3.46 -19.73 24.74
CA LEU A 11 4.06 -18.64 23.97
C LEU A 11 3.05 -17.51 24.02
N SER A 12 3.31 -16.57 24.91
CA SER A 12 2.55 -15.35 25.10
C SER A 12 2.21 -14.72 23.75
N GLU A 13 0.90 -14.55 23.51
CA GLU A 13 0.29 -13.77 22.42
C GLU A 13 0.94 -12.39 22.22
N ASP A 14 1.67 -11.87 23.20
CA ASP A 14 2.43 -10.62 23.14
C ASP A 14 3.66 -10.61 22.20
N TRP A 15 4.16 -11.77 21.75
CA TRP A 15 5.21 -11.80 20.70
C TRP A 15 4.64 -11.52 19.30
N LEU A 16 3.39 -11.90 19.03
CA LEU A 16 2.75 -11.67 17.72
C LEU A 16 2.42 -10.19 17.49
N ALA A 17 2.23 -9.40 18.55
CA ALA A 17 1.93 -7.97 18.43
C ALA A 17 3.16 -7.07 18.20
N THR A 18 4.37 -7.55 18.52
CA THR A 18 5.63 -6.76 18.35
C THR A 18 6.39 -7.14 17.08
N LEU A 19 6.05 -8.27 16.46
CA LEU A 19 6.44 -8.62 15.09
C LEU A 19 5.50 -8.01 14.03
N VAL A 20 4.64 -7.08 14.41
CA VAL A 20 3.95 -6.14 13.51
C VAL A 20 5.02 -5.13 13.05
N GLY A 21 5.96 -5.64 12.26
CA GLY A 21 7.25 -5.05 12.00
C GLY A 21 7.20 -4.08 10.83
N LEU A 22 6.92 -2.81 11.13
CA LEU A 22 7.56 -1.64 10.51
C LEU A 22 7.99 -1.81 9.02
N ALA A 23 7.03 -1.80 8.09
CA ALA A 23 7.34 -1.76 6.67
C ALA A 23 7.91 -0.37 6.29
N ILE A 24 9.24 -0.30 6.07
CA ILE A 24 9.93 0.91 5.60
C ILE A 24 9.44 1.23 4.18
N VAL A 25 8.62 2.27 4.04
CA VAL A 25 8.20 2.81 2.74
C VAL A 25 9.33 3.64 2.13
N ALA A 26 9.91 3.12 1.06
CA ALA A 26 10.79 3.89 0.18
C ALA A 26 9.94 4.66 -0.84
N VAL A 27 9.68 5.95 -0.58
CA VAL A 27 9.15 6.88 -1.58
C VAL A 27 10.28 7.20 -2.58
N ILE A 28 10.41 6.40 -3.63
CA ILE A 28 11.33 6.69 -4.74
C ILE A 28 10.54 7.40 -5.84
N GLY A 29 10.73 8.70 -5.97
CA GLY A 29 10.03 9.50 -6.98
C GLY A 29 10.45 10.97 -7.03
N PHE A 30 11.72 11.31 -6.82
CA PHE A 30 12.22 12.64 -7.22
C PHE A 30 12.44 12.64 -8.74
N GLY A 31 11.40 13.02 -9.47
CA GLY A 31 11.56 13.50 -10.85
C GLY A 31 12.37 14.80 -10.83
N LEU A 32 13.70 14.68 -10.92
CA LEU A 32 14.58 15.81 -11.19
C LEU A 32 14.12 16.46 -12.51
N LEU A 33 13.63 17.70 -12.43
CA LEU A 33 13.33 18.65 -13.53
C LEU A 33 11.89 18.72 -14.09
N GLY A 34 10.85 18.57 -13.25
CA GLY A 34 9.48 19.03 -13.57
C GLY A 34 8.39 18.44 -12.65
N PRO A 35 7.10 18.83 -12.76
CA PRO A 35 6.00 18.09 -12.15
C PRO A 35 5.86 16.72 -12.85
N GLY A 36 6.72 15.79 -12.46
CA GLY A 36 6.89 14.47 -13.06
C GLY A 36 5.93 13.43 -12.50
N ALA A 37 5.95 12.25 -13.12
CA ALA A 37 5.23 11.06 -12.65
C ALA A 37 5.55 10.80 -11.17
N GLN A 38 4.51 10.55 -10.38
CA GLN A 38 4.62 10.20 -8.97
C GLN A 38 4.31 8.72 -8.78
N SER A 39 5.00 8.08 -7.85
CA SER A 39 4.74 6.68 -7.49
C SER A 39 4.77 6.48 -5.99
N VAL A 40 3.75 5.81 -5.47
CA VAL A 40 3.62 5.40 -4.06
C VAL A 40 3.49 3.88 -4.04
N LYS A 41 4.40 3.22 -3.32
CA LYS A 41 4.46 1.77 -3.23
C LYS A 41 4.24 1.34 -1.78
N LEU A 42 3.28 0.46 -1.58
CA LEU A 42 3.01 -0.23 -0.32
C LEU A 42 3.39 -1.70 -0.50
N SER A 43 4.08 -2.25 0.50
CA SER A 43 4.50 -3.65 0.51
C SER A 43 4.25 -4.18 1.92
N ALA A 44 3.50 -5.26 2.03
CA ALA A 44 3.15 -5.87 3.31
C ALA A 44 3.29 -7.40 3.22
N ALA A 45 3.95 -8.01 4.20
CA ALA A 45 4.03 -9.46 4.30
C ALA A 45 2.69 -10.04 4.81
N PRO A 46 2.50 -11.37 4.75
CA PRO A 46 1.29 -12.01 5.27
C PRO A 46 1.02 -11.67 6.74
N GLY A 47 -0.16 -11.15 7.04
CA GLY A 47 -0.57 -10.74 8.38
C GLY A 47 -0.04 -9.37 8.83
N GLU A 48 0.64 -8.64 7.96
CA GLU A 48 1.19 -7.32 8.26
C GLU A 48 0.41 -6.18 7.58
N SER A 49 0.65 -4.96 8.06
CA SER A 49 0.11 -3.74 7.47
C SER A 49 1.24 -2.79 7.04
N ALA A 50 1.01 -2.03 5.97
CA ALA A 50 1.90 -0.99 5.47
C ALA A 50 1.15 0.33 5.34
N GLU A 51 1.80 1.44 5.64
CA GLU A 51 1.22 2.78 5.51
C GLU A 51 2.10 3.67 4.64
N ALA A 52 1.48 4.41 3.73
CA ALA A 52 2.14 5.44 2.94
C ALA A 52 1.31 6.72 2.90
N THR A 53 1.96 7.84 2.62
CA THR A 53 1.27 9.10 2.33
C THR A 53 1.28 9.33 0.83
N ALA A 54 0.09 9.40 0.22
CA ALA A 54 -0.08 9.71 -1.19
C ALA A 54 -0.40 11.19 -1.39
N PRO A 55 0.23 11.87 -2.35
CA PRO A 55 -0.10 13.27 -2.66
C PRO A 55 -1.56 13.44 -3.11
N VAL A 56 -2.19 14.52 -2.64
CA VAL A 56 -3.58 14.88 -2.95
C VAL A 56 -3.68 15.34 -4.41
N MET A 57 -3.96 14.40 -5.31
CA MET A 57 -4.15 14.64 -6.74
C MET A 57 -4.96 13.51 -7.39
N SER A 58 -5.43 13.75 -8.61
CA SER A 58 -6.12 12.75 -9.44
C SER A 58 -5.22 12.15 -10.51
N GLY A 59 -5.69 11.09 -11.16
CA GLY A 59 -4.97 10.41 -12.24
C GLY A 59 -4.05 9.29 -11.77
N TRP A 60 -4.27 8.80 -10.55
CA TRP A 60 -3.58 7.62 -10.05
C TRP A 60 -4.07 6.37 -10.77
N LYS A 61 -3.11 5.54 -11.15
CA LYS A 61 -3.31 4.17 -11.64
C LYS A 61 -2.77 3.23 -10.59
N THR A 62 -3.51 2.16 -10.37
CA THR A 62 -3.15 1.17 -9.36
C THR A 62 -2.79 -0.15 -10.01
N SER A 63 -1.75 -0.78 -9.50
CA SER A 63 -1.34 -2.14 -9.84
C SER A 63 -1.01 -2.87 -8.55
N ALA A 64 -1.34 -4.15 -8.46
CA ALA A 64 -0.99 -4.98 -7.32
C ALA A 64 -0.41 -6.32 -7.75
N THR A 65 0.44 -6.88 -6.89
CA THR A 65 0.95 -8.25 -7.03
C THR A 65 0.85 -9.00 -5.71
N LEU A 66 0.58 -10.31 -5.79
CA LEU A 66 0.63 -11.26 -4.68
C LEU A 66 1.73 -12.29 -4.99
N ASP A 67 2.74 -12.40 -4.14
CA ASP A 67 3.95 -13.22 -4.39
C ASP A 67 4.61 -12.96 -5.75
N GLY A 68 4.51 -11.72 -6.24
CA GLY A 68 5.02 -11.29 -7.53
C GLY A 68 4.12 -11.61 -8.74
N GLU A 69 3.00 -12.31 -8.55
CA GLU A 69 2.00 -12.54 -9.59
C GLU A 69 0.98 -11.40 -9.64
N ALA A 70 0.55 -11.01 -10.84
CA ALA A 70 -0.39 -9.90 -11.01
C ALA A 70 -1.74 -10.19 -10.33
N LEU A 71 -2.19 -9.29 -9.46
CA LEU A 71 -3.44 -9.42 -8.74
C LEU A 71 -4.54 -8.59 -9.41
N ALA A 72 -5.72 -9.19 -9.59
CA ALA A 72 -6.89 -8.48 -10.10
C ALA A 72 -7.35 -7.42 -9.10
N LEU A 73 -7.57 -6.20 -9.61
CA LEU A 73 -8.01 -5.07 -8.79
C LEU A 73 -9.51 -4.82 -9.00
N PRO A 74 -10.23 -4.41 -7.93
CA PRO A 74 -11.62 -3.99 -8.08
C PRO A 74 -11.71 -2.70 -8.88
N ALA A 75 -12.85 -2.47 -9.53
CA ALA A 75 -13.10 -1.25 -10.30
C ALA A 75 -13.12 0.01 -9.42
N ASP A 76 -13.46 -0.15 -8.14
CA ASP A 76 -13.59 0.92 -7.14
C ASP A 76 -12.25 1.31 -6.49
N MET A 77 -11.10 0.92 -7.07
CA MET A 77 -9.80 1.39 -6.60
C MET A 77 -9.69 2.92 -6.69
N PRO A 78 -9.04 3.57 -5.72
CA PRO A 78 -8.92 5.01 -5.71
C PRO A 78 -8.06 5.49 -6.89
N THR A 79 -8.63 6.37 -7.70
CA THR A 79 -7.95 7.07 -8.82
C THR A 79 -7.63 8.52 -8.49
N GLN A 80 -8.10 8.99 -7.33
CA GLN A 80 -7.84 10.29 -6.75
C GLN A 80 -7.66 10.16 -5.25
N PHE A 81 -6.71 10.91 -4.71
CA PHE A 81 -6.50 11.06 -3.28
C PHE A 81 -6.93 12.45 -2.84
N GLU A 82 -7.73 12.50 -1.77
CA GLU A 82 -8.28 13.73 -1.21
C GLU A 82 -7.71 13.99 0.18
N ASN A 83 -7.58 15.27 0.56
CA ASN A 83 -7.15 15.62 1.91
C ASN A 83 -8.20 15.14 2.92
N GLN A 84 -7.78 14.87 4.16
CA GLN A 84 -8.65 14.42 5.25
C GLN A 84 -9.41 13.10 4.97
N THR A 85 -8.89 12.31 4.02
CA THR A 85 -9.44 11.01 3.65
C THR A 85 -8.38 9.94 3.87
N VAL A 86 -8.73 8.90 4.62
CA VAL A 86 -7.91 7.70 4.80
C VAL A 86 -8.36 6.65 3.79
N TYR A 87 -7.42 6.11 3.04
CA TYR A 87 -7.67 5.04 2.09
C TYR A 87 -7.15 3.73 2.66
N ALA A 88 -8.06 2.80 2.97
CA ALA A 88 -7.73 1.49 3.49
C ALA A 88 -7.89 0.45 2.38
N LEU A 89 -6.80 -0.28 2.11
CA LEU A 89 -6.74 -1.42 1.22
C LEU A 89 -6.63 -2.68 2.08
N THR A 90 -7.42 -3.69 1.79
CA THR A 90 -7.34 -4.98 2.49
C THR A 90 -7.20 -6.09 1.47
N CYS A 91 -6.13 -6.88 1.56
CA CYS A 91 -6.01 -8.13 0.83
C CYS A 91 -6.56 -9.26 1.70
N ALA A 92 -7.58 -9.98 1.23
CA ALA A 92 -8.10 -11.18 1.89
C ALA A 92 -8.52 -12.21 0.83
N ASP A 93 -8.33 -13.49 1.10
CA ASP A 93 -8.70 -14.60 0.20
C ASP A 93 -8.16 -14.45 -1.24
N GLY A 94 -6.99 -13.80 -1.41
CA GLY A 94 -6.38 -13.56 -2.72
C GLY A 94 -7.06 -12.45 -3.54
N ALA A 95 -7.87 -11.59 -2.91
CA ALA A 95 -8.50 -10.43 -3.53
C ALA A 95 -8.20 -9.16 -2.74
N ILE A 96 -8.03 -8.04 -3.44
CA ILE A 96 -7.93 -6.72 -2.81
C ILE A 96 -9.29 -6.05 -2.80
N SER A 97 -9.61 -5.45 -1.66
CA SER A 97 -10.71 -4.50 -1.49
C SER A 97 -10.15 -3.14 -1.10
N ALA A 98 -10.85 -2.07 -1.50
CA ALA A 98 -10.51 -0.71 -1.12
C ALA A 98 -11.71 -0.02 -0.48
N SER A 99 -11.43 0.81 0.51
CA SER A 99 -12.40 1.65 1.19
C SER A 99 -11.78 3.01 1.48
N ALA A 100 -12.60 4.05 1.48
CA ALA A 100 -12.19 5.40 1.79
C ALA A 100 -13.07 5.96 2.89
N THR A 101 -12.45 6.46 3.95
CA THR A 101 -13.13 7.03 5.11
C THR A 101 -12.65 8.46 5.32
N GLN A 102 -13.59 9.40 5.32
CA GLN A 102 -13.31 10.76 5.75
C GLN A 102 -13.53 10.85 7.26
N ASP A 103 -12.48 11.22 7.99
CA ASP A 103 -12.57 11.43 9.42
C ASP A 103 -12.01 12.80 9.79
N LEU A 104 -12.88 13.79 10.04
CA LEU A 104 -12.45 15.17 10.34
C LEU A 104 -11.78 15.32 11.71
N THR A 105 -11.67 14.25 12.50
CA THR A 105 -11.10 14.27 13.86
C THR A 105 -9.67 13.71 13.92
N VAL A 106 -9.20 13.06 12.86
CA VAL A 106 -7.83 12.55 12.75
C VAL A 106 -6.88 13.68 12.29
N SER A 107 -5.65 13.69 12.80
CA SER A 107 -4.61 14.60 12.34
C SER A 107 -3.99 14.04 11.06
N TYR A 108 -4.11 14.78 9.95
CA TYR A 108 -3.62 14.36 8.64
C TYR A 108 -2.27 15.00 8.31
N PRO A 109 -1.43 14.34 7.50
CA PRO A 109 -0.30 15.02 6.89
C PRO A 109 -0.80 16.22 6.06
N PRO A 110 -0.13 17.38 6.14
CA PRO A 110 -0.66 18.64 5.59
C PRO A 110 -0.89 18.63 4.07
N ASP A 111 -0.14 17.79 3.34
CA ASP A 111 -0.12 17.75 1.87
C ASP A 111 -0.39 16.35 1.29
N GLY A 112 -1.00 15.44 2.06
CA GLY A 112 -1.18 14.05 1.63
C GLY A 112 -2.38 13.34 2.23
N ALA A 113 -2.83 12.30 1.53
CA ALA A 113 -3.80 11.34 2.03
C ALA A 113 -3.05 10.10 2.56
N PRO A 114 -3.33 9.65 3.80
CA PRO A 114 -2.81 8.38 4.28
C PRO A 114 -3.47 7.21 3.52
N VAL A 115 -2.63 6.28 3.09
CA VAL A 115 -3.01 5.04 2.42
C VAL A 115 -2.47 3.90 3.27
N VAL A 116 -3.35 3.03 3.73
CA VAL A 116 -3.02 1.88 4.56
C VAL A 116 -3.33 0.62 3.77
N LEU A 117 -2.40 -0.31 3.74
CA LEU A 117 -2.55 -1.66 3.20
C LEU A 117 -2.53 -2.64 4.37
N ASP A 118 -3.59 -3.40 4.52
CA ASP A 118 -3.69 -4.50 5.46
C ASP A 118 -3.67 -5.82 4.69
N ASN A 119 -2.64 -6.63 4.91
CA ASN A 119 -2.45 -7.87 4.18
C ASN A 119 -2.88 -9.09 5.02
N GLN A 120 -4.08 -9.59 4.77
CA GLN A 120 -4.60 -10.86 5.29
C GLN A 120 -4.49 -12.00 4.27
N CYS A 121 -3.78 -11.79 3.15
CA CYS A 121 -3.50 -12.82 2.17
C CYS A 121 -2.33 -13.71 2.64
N ALA A 122 -2.24 -14.92 2.08
CA ALA A 122 -1.20 -15.89 2.45
C ALA A 122 0.20 -15.55 1.90
N GLY A 123 0.32 -14.50 1.08
CA GLY A 123 1.53 -14.14 0.34
C GLY A 123 1.88 -12.67 0.46
N ASP A 124 3.08 -12.30 0.00
CA ASP A 124 3.55 -10.90 0.02
C ASP A 124 2.74 -10.05 -0.96
N VAL A 125 2.12 -8.99 -0.46
CA VAL A 125 1.31 -8.07 -1.28
C VAL A 125 2.08 -6.79 -1.52
N VAL A 126 2.16 -6.41 -2.80
CA VAL A 126 2.71 -5.13 -3.22
C VAL A 126 1.63 -4.38 -3.97
N VAL A 127 1.27 -3.19 -3.49
CA VAL A 127 0.38 -2.26 -4.20
C VAL A 127 1.18 -1.04 -4.62
N THR A 128 1.08 -0.69 -5.90
CA THR A 128 1.72 0.50 -6.45
C THR A 128 0.67 1.42 -7.04
N PHE A 129 0.66 2.67 -6.57
CA PHE A 129 -0.04 3.78 -7.17
C PHE A 129 0.95 4.58 -8.00
N ALA A 130 0.62 4.89 -9.25
CA ALA A 130 1.44 5.73 -10.10
C ALA A 130 0.60 6.71 -10.91
N THR A 131 1.10 7.94 -11.11
CA THR A 131 0.51 8.90 -12.05
C THR A 131 1.31 8.91 -13.35
N ASP A 132 0.65 9.16 -14.47
CA ASP A 132 1.35 9.41 -15.73
C ASP A 132 2.09 10.75 -15.67
N PRO A 133 3.24 10.90 -16.35
CA PRO A 133 3.86 12.20 -16.52
C PRO A 133 2.92 13.13 -17.32
N ILE A 134 2.64 14.32 -16.77
CA ILE A 134 1.75 15.33 -17.36
C ILE A 134 2.22 15.78 -18.75
N LEU A 135 3.51 15.69 -19.03
CA LEU A 135 4.08 15.94 -20.35
C LEU A 135 4.76 14.68 -20.87
N ARG A 136 4.15 14.03 -21.88
CA ARG A 136 4.87 13.14 -22.79
C ARG A 136 5.82 14.00 -23.62
N TRP A 137 7.01 14.32 -23.11
CA TRP A 137 7.98 15.07 -23.91
C TRP A 137 8.31 14.23 -25.16
N ALA A 138 8.02 14.81 -26.32
CA ALA A 138 8.22 14.23 -27.63
C ALA A 138 9.64 14.32 -28.24
N PRO A 139 10.75 14.73 -27.59
CA PRO A 139 12.02 14.81 -28.32
C PRO A 139 12.69 13.45 -28.52
N PHE A 140 12.29 12.38 -27.82
CA PHE A 140 12.90 11.04 -27.99
C PHE A 140 12.31 10.20 -29.13
N GLY A 141 11.28 10.72 -29.84
CA GLY A 141 10.71 10.09 -31.03
C GLY A 141 11.52 10.30 -32.33
N LEU A 142 12.69 10.95 -32.26
CA LEU A 142 13.53 11.24 -33.44
C LEU A 142 14.64 10.21 -33.73
N PHE A 143 14.74 9.12 -32.97
CA PHE A 143 15.76 8.08 -33.21
C PHE A 143 15.23 6.68 -33.53
N THR A 144 13.95 6.53 -33.88
CA THR A 144 13.45 5.29 -34.48
C THR A 144 13.06 5.53 -35.93
N ARG A 145 14.10 5.54 -36.78
CA ARG A 145 14.00 5.24 -38.20
C ARG A 145 14.78 3.97 -38.48
#